data_AF-A0A963DTW2-F1
#
_entry.id   AF-A0A963DTW2-F1
#
_cell.length_a   1.000
_cell.length_b   1.000
_cell.length_c   1.000
_cell.angle_alpha   90.00
_cell.angle_beta   90.00
_cell.angle_gamma   90.00
#
_symmetry.space_group_name_H-M   'P 1'
#
loop_
_entity.id
_entity.type
_entity.pdbx_description
1 polymer ?
#
loop_
_entity_poly.entity_id
_entity_poly.type
_entity_poly.pdbx_seq_one_letter_code
_entity_poly.pdbx_strand_id
1 'polypeptide(L)'
;MKPIPILFAAIVAAAPFPAPAGEPFAAFDIAEDLSRFVSAQAPVFDDGLPAYGNPFITQGYIYPAGTLADGVEDTLPNGEPAFPELVIGAWTCDGYFVGDGMHTGTGAIVMTRQVFRFDDGDLLISHGPELADVGLPVTRAVTGGTGEYAHATGAMQQTLLGMSDGFGVRLQVELGGHGSRVGRGGQHRGCRRQGASGRPWACREASTPER
;
A
#
# COMPACT_ATOMS: atom_id res chain seq x y z
N MET A 1 -8.94 76.06 -0.55
CA MET A 1 -8.46 74.70 -0.21
C MET A 1 -8.81 73.79 -1.38
N LYS A 2 -7.82 73.14 -2.01
CA LYS A 2 -8.02 72.28 -3.20
C LYS A 2 -8.39 70.85 -2.75
N PRO A 3 -9.43 70.22 -3.31
CA PRO A 3 -9.75 68.83 -3.00
C PRO A 3 -8.76 67.88 -3.68
N ILE A 4 -8.22 66.94 -2.91
CA ILE A 4 -7.37 65.84 -3.38
C ILE A 4 -8.28 64.64 -3.67
N PRO A 5 -8.22 64.02 -4.87
CA PRO A 5 -9.01 62.83 -5.14
C PRO A 5 -8.33 61.60 -4.49
N ILE A 6 -9.09 60.88 -3.68
CA ILE A 6 -8.69 59.58 -3.11
C ILE A 6 -8.93 58.52 -4.18
N LEU A 7 -7.84 57.96 -4.71
CA LEU A 7 -7.88 56.82 -5.61
C LEU A 7 -8.08 55.55 -4.78
N PHE A 8 -9.23 54.90 -4.87
CA PHE A 8 -9.45 53.57 -4.30
C PHE A 8 -8.82 52.52 -5.21
N ALA A 9 -7.70 51.95 -4.79
CA ALA A 9 -7.16 50.74 -5.40
C ALA A 9 -7.95 49.53 -4.87
N ALA A 10 -8.72 48.87 -5.76
CA ALA A 10 -9.38 47.62 -5.44
C ALA A 10 -8.34 46.49 -5.41
N ILE A 11 -8.05 45.97 -4.22
CA ILE A 11 -7.26 44.76 -4.03
C ILE A 11 -8.18 43.59 -4.39
N VAL A 12 -7.98 42.99 -5.56
CA VAL A 12 -8.60 41.71 -5.92
C VAL A 12 -7.87 40.63 -5.14
N ALA A 13 -8.48 40.15 -4.06
CA ALA A 13 -8.01 38.96 -3.37
C ALA A 13 -8.22 37.75 -4.30
N ALA A 14 -7.15 37.28 -4.92
CA ALA A 14 -7.14 35.99 -5.59
C ALA A 14 -7.29 34.91 -4.51
N ALA A 15 -8.51 34.38 -4.34
CA ALA A 15 -8.69 33.18 -3.55
C ALA A 15 -7.91 32.05 -4.24
N PRO A 16 -7.00 31.35 -3.56
CA PRO A 16 -6.35 30.19 -4.14
C PRO A 16 -7.44 29.18 -4.49
N PHE A 17 -7.60 28.88 -5.77
CA PHE A 17 -8.39 27.74 -6.19
C PHE A 17 -7.66 26.49 -5.69
N PRO A 18 -8.34 25.56 -5.00
CA PRO A 18 -7.75 24.27 -4.70
C PRO A 18 -7.34 23.64 -6.03
N ALA A 19 -6.05 23.33 -6.17
CA ALA A 19 -5.61 22.48 -7.26
C ALA A 19 -6.42 21.17 -7.17
N PRO A 20 -6.88 20.61 -8.31
CA PRO A 20 -7.45 19.28 -8.28
C PRO A 20 -6.40 18.35 -7.68
N ALA A 21 -6.75 17.73 -6.55
CA ALA A 21 -6.04 16.55 -6.07
C ALA A 21 -6.03 15.53 -7.22
N GLY A 22 -4.90 14.87 -7.44
CA GLY A 22 -4.79 13.76 -8.38
C GLY A 22 -5.77 12.64 -8.04
N GLU A 23 -5.75 11.60 -8.87
CA GLU A 23 -6.41 10.35 -8.50
C GLU A 23 -5.38 9.46 -7.79
N PRO A 24 -5.77 8.76 -6.71
CA PRO A 24 -4.86 7.87 -6.01
C PRO A 24 -4.35 6.79 -6.96
N PHE A 25 -3.07 6.47 -6.87
CA PHE A 25 -2.46 5.45 -7.72
C PHE A 25 -3.16 4.10 -7.49
N ALA A 26 -3.66 3.47 -8.55
CA ALA A 26 -4.24 2.14 -8.44
C ALA A 26 -3.19 1.05 -8.16
N ALA A 27 -1.95 1.29 -8.60
CA ALA A 27 -0.79 0.43 -8.38
C ALA A 27 0.50 1.23 -8.43
N PHE A 28 1.55 0.73 -7.80
CA PHE A 28 2.90 1.30 -7.82
C PHE A 28 3.95 0.22 -7.51
N ASP A 29 5.18 0.47 -7.93
CA ASP A 29 6.33 -0.41 -7.67
C ASP A 29 7.24 0.20 -6.59
N ILE A 30 8.02 -0.65 -5.92
CA ILE A 30 8.94 -0.26 -4.85
C ILE A 30 10.30 -0.90 -5.09
N ALA A 31 11.35 -0.09 -5.00
CA ALA A 31 12.72 -0.55 -4.90
C ALA A 31 13.27 -0.28 -3.51
N GLU A 32 13.82 -1.29 -2.86
CA GLU A 32 14.50 -1.14 -1.58
C GLU A 32 15.90 -0.51 -1.75
N ASP A 33 16.20 0.48 -0.91
CA ASP A 33 17.55 1.02 -0.72
C ASP A 33 18.25 0.23 0.39
N LEU A 34 19.02 -0.78 0.00
CA LEU A 34 19.78 -1.63 0.91
C LEU A 34 20.75 -0.87 1.81
N SER A 35 21.21 0.32 1.40
CA SER A 35 22.09 1.14 2.24
C SER A 35 21.39 1.64 3.51
N ARG A 36 20.06 1.51 3.56
CA ARG A 36 19.19 1.94 4.66
C ARG A 36 18.45 0.79 5.34
N PHE A 37 18.86 -0.45 5.07
CA PHE A 37 18.40 -1.61 5.81
C PHE A 37 19.17 -1.73 7.13
N VAL A 38 18.45 -1.76 8.25
CA VAL A 38 19.01 -1.95 9.59
C VAL A 38 18.19 -2.99 10.35
N SER A 39 18.84 -4.03 10.86
CA SER A 39 18.25 -5.01 11.77
C SER A 39 18.93 -4.97 13.14
N ALA A 40 18.28 -5.55 14.16
CA ALA A 40 18.92 -5.70 15.47
C ALA A 40 20.04 -6.75 15.43
N GLN A 41 20.99 -6.61 16.36
CA GLN A 41 22.10 -7.55 16.50
C GLN A 41 21.68 -8.97 16.92
N ALA A 42 20.48 -9.13 17.48
CA ALA A 42 19.94 -10.40 17.92
C ALA A 42 18.39 -10.35 17.95
N PRO A 43 17.71 -11.50 17.80
CA PRO A 43 18.27 -12.84 17.56
C PRO A 43 18.80 -13.02 16.14
N VAL A 44 19.92 -13.72 15.99
CA VAL A 44 20.54 -14.08 14.71
C VAL A 44 20.91 -15.56 14.71
N PHE A 45 21.01 -16.16 13.53
CA PHE A 45 21.56 -17.50 13.34
C PHE A 45 23.09 -17.51 13.47
N ASP A 46 23.69 -18.70 13.46
CA ASP A 46 25.15 -18.88 13.52
C ASP A 46 25.87 -18.27 12.30
N ASP A 47 25.17 -18.11 11.16
CA ASP A 47 25.68 -17.44 9.96
C ASP A 47 25.53 -15.91 10.02
N GLY A 48 24.97 -15.37 11.11
CA GLY A 48 24.75 -13.94 11.34
C GLY A 48 23.47 -13.39 10.71
N LEU A 49 22.68 -14.20 9.99
CA LEU A 49 21.43 -13.73 9.41
C LEU A 49 20.34 -13.54 10.50
N PRO A 50 19.44 -12.55 10.34
CA PRO A 50 18.30 -12.34 11.24
C PRO A 50 17.44 -13.59 11.44
N ALA A 51 17.28 -13.99 12.70
CA ALA A 51 16.43 -15.10 13.09
C ALA A 51 15.01 -14.61 13.47
N TYR A 52 14.11 -15.56 13.76
CA TYR A 52 12.75 -15.28 14.22
C TYR A 52 12.74 -14.23 15.35
N GLY A 53 11.93 -13.19 15.18
CA GLY A 53 11.73 -12.11 16.15
C GLY A 53 12.73 -10.96 16.05
N ASN A 54 13.70 -11.01 15.13
CA ASN A 54 14.63 -9.89 14.92
C ASN A 54 13.90 -8.69 14.29
N PRO A 55 13.89 -7.49 14.92
CA PRO A 55 13.30 -6.29 14.33
C PRO A 55 14.19 -5.68 13.26
N PHE A 56 13.57 -5.03 12.28
CA PHE A 56 14.27 -4.25 11.27
C PHE A 56 13.51 -2.98 10.87
N ILE A 57 14.24 -2.07 10.22
CA ILE A 57 13.72 -0.96 9.44
C ILE A 57 14.46 -0.92 8.10
N THR A 58 13.75 -0.59 7.04
CA THR A 58 14.30 -0.37 5.71
C THR A 58 13.56 0.76 4.99
N GLN A 59 14.18 1.30 3.96
CA GLN A 59 13.61 2.41 3.17
C GLN A 59 13.87 2.17 1.68
N GLY A 60 13.18 2.94 0.84
CA GLY A 60 13.32 2.82 -0.60
C GLY A 60 12.51 3.85 -1.36
N TYR A 61 12.34 3.58 -2.65
CA TYR A 61 11.72 4.49 -3.61
C TYR A 61 10.41 3.91 -4.13
N ILE A 62 9.46 4.80 -4.41
CA ILE A 62 8.20 4.45 -5.06
C ILE A 62 8.28 4.88 -6.51
N TYR A 63 7.88 3.98 -7.41
CA TYR A 63 7.82 4.22 -8.85
C TYR A 63 6.39 4.00 -9.39
N PRO A 64 6.06 4.56 -10.57
CA PRO A 64 4.90 4.13 -11.34
C PRO A 64 4.89 2.60 -11.52
N ALA A 65 3.69 2.00 -11.52
CA ALA A 65 3.56 0.57 -11.73
C ALA A 65 4.18 0.12 -13.06
N GLY A 66 4.91 -0.99 -13.01
CA GLY A 66 5.58 -1.59 -14.17
C GLY A 66 6.99 -1.05 -14.44
N THR A 67 7.48 -0.07 -13.67
CA THR A 67 8.88 0.39 -13.77
C THR A 67 9.87 -0.73 -13.46
N LEU A 68 9.55 -1.61 -12.51
CA LEU A 68 10.43 -2.70 -12.06
C LEU A 68 10.06 -4.06 -12.66
N ALA A 69 9.27 -4.08 -13.73
CA ALA A 69 8.94 -5.29 -14.46
C ALA A 69 10.19 -5.98 -15.02
N ASP A 70 10.09 -7.29 -15.29
CA ASP A 70 11.12 -8.09 -15.96
C ASP A 70 12.50 -8.13 -15.28
N GLY A 71 12.56 -7.84 -13.98
CA GLY A 71 13.78 -8.00 -13.21
C GLY A 71 14.83 -6.92 -13.46
N VAL A 72 14.41 -5.73 -13.91
CA VAL A 72 15.27 -4.55 -14.05
C VAL A 72 15.88 -4.13 -12.70
N GLU A 73 17.10 -3.61 -12.74
CA GLU A 73 17.81 -3.07 -11.58
C GLU A 73 16.98 -1.95 -10.91
N ASP A 74 16.90 -1.98 -9.59
CA ASP A 74 15.94 -1.22 -8.79
C ASP A 74 16.62 -0.10 -8.00
N THR A 75 17.82 -0.38 -7.46
CA THR A 75 18.74 0.59 -6.88
C THR A 75 20.17 0.32 -7.33
N LEU A 76 20.97 1.38 -7.43
CA LEU A 76 22.40 1.28 -7.67
C LEU A 76 23.11 0.77 -6.40
N PRO A 77 24.33 0.21 -6.48
CA PRO A 77 25.05 -0.29 -5.31
C PRO A 77 25.32 0.75 -4.20
N ASN A 78 25.22 2.04 -4.52
CA ASN A 78 25.35 3.15 -3.56
C ASN A 78 24.01 3.52 -2.89
N GLY A 79 22.93 2.81 -3.18
CA GLY A 79 21.58 3.07 -2.67
C GLY A 79 20.76 4.06 -3.50
N GLU A 80 21.35 4.71 -4.52
CA GLU A 80 20.59 5.65 -5.36
C GLU A 80 19.56 4.94 -6.25
N PRO A 81 18.43 5.58 -6.57
CA PRO A 81 17.42 4.99 -7.45
C PRO A 81 17.99 4.76 -8.85
N ALA A 82 17.69 3.62 -9.46
CA ALA A 82 18.10 3.34 -10.84
C ALA A 82 17.42 4.27 -11.87
N PHE A 83 16.24 4.80 -11.54
CA PHE A 83 15.43 5.71 -12.38
C PHE A 83 15.04 6.97 -11.60
N PRO A 84 16.00 7.86 -11.25
CA PRO A 84 15.74 8.99 -10.36
C PRO A 84 14.60 9.91 -10.83
N GLU A 85 14.42 10.04 -12.14
CA GLU A 85 13.36 10.84 -12.76
C GLU A 85 11.96 10.23 -12.69
N LEU A 86 11.86 8.94 -12.35
CA LEU A 86 10.60 8.22 -12.22
C LEU A 86 10.18 8.03 -10.75
N VAL A 87 10.99 8.47 -9.79
CA VAL A 87 10.63 8.42 -8.37
C VAL A 87 9.42 9.33 -8.13
N ILE A 88 8.36 8.76 -7.55
CA ILE A 88 7.11 9.46 -7.20
C ILE A 88 6.87 9.50 -5.68
N GLY A 89 7.84 9.00 -4.90
CA GLY A 89 7.76 9.00 -3.45
C GLY A 89 8.82 8.16 -2.77
N ALA A 90 8.71 8.08 -1.45
CA ALA A 90 9.56 7.31 -0.57
C ALA A 90 8.77 6.24 0.18
N TRP A 91 9.38 5.07 0.33
CA TRP A 91 8.84 3.95 1.09
C TRP A 91 9.63 3.75 2.38
N THR A 92 8.95 3.36 3.44
CA THR A 92 9.58 2.93 4.70
C THR A 92 8.84 1.71 5.21
N CYS A 93 9.60 0.67 5.56
CA CYS A 93 9.08 -0.57 6.12
C CYS A 93 9.77 -0.86 7.45
N ASP A 94 8.98 -1.20 8.46
CA ASP A 94 9.49 -1.67 9.75
C ASP A 94 8.68 -2.86 10.23
N GLY A 95 9.35 -3.77 10.95
CA GLY A 95 8.71 -4.98 11.42
C GLY A 95 9.67 -5.97 12.03
N TYR A 96 9.26 -7.23 12.02
CA TYR A 96 10.03 -8.33 12.59
C TYR A 96 10.05 -9.51 11.64
N PHE A 97 11.17 -10.22 11.62
CA PHE A 97 11.27 -11.54 11.01
C PHE A 97 10.36 -12.54 11.73
N VAL A 98 9.60 -13.31 10.95
CA VAL A 98 8.73 -14.41 11.41
C VAL A 98 9.11 -15.70 10.68
N GLY A 99 8.35 -16.80 10.85
CA GLY A 99 8.71 -18.08 10.25
C GLY A 99 10.05 -18.60 10.79
N ASP A 100 10.96 -18.96 9.87
CA ASP A 100 12.35 -19.35 10.18
C ASP A 100 13.32 -18.18 9.91
N GLY A 101 12.90 -16.96 10.19
CA GLY A 101 13.69 -15.76 9.94
C GLY A 101 14.13 -15.61 8.48
N MET A 102 15.34 -15.12 8.25
CA MET A 102 15.92 -15.02 6.91
C MET A 102 16.17 -16.37 6.20
N HIS A 103 16.02 -17.51 6.88
CA HIS A 103 16.06 -18.85 6.25
C HIS A 103 14.68 -19.30 5.75
N THR A 104 13.63 -18.50 5.93
CA THR A 104 12.28 -18.79 5.43
C THR A 104 12.29 -18.89 3.90
N GLY A 105 12.15 -20.10 3.36
CA GLY A 105 12.14 -20.34 1.91
C GLY A 105 10.77 -20.21 1.22
N THR A 106 9.68 -20.22 1.98
CA THR A 106 8.30 -20.06 1.48
C THR A 106 7.39 -19.59 2.62
N GLY A 107 6.31 -18.89 2.28
CA GLY A 107 5.38 -18.31 3.23
C GLY A 107 5.85 -16.97 3.80
N ALA A 108 5.19 -16.53 4.87
CA ALA A 108 5.48 -15.24 5.50
C ALA A 108 6.88 -15.24 6.14
N ILE A 109 7.74 -14.33 5.67
CA ILE A 109 9.11 -14.12 6.19
C ILE A 109 9.16 -12.96 7.18
N VAL A 110 8.32 -11.94 7.01
CA VAL A 110 8.23 -10.80 7.92
C VAL A 110 6.78 -10.40 8.18
N MET A 111 6.55 -9.78 9.34
CA MET A 111 5.33 -9.04 9.65
C MET A 111 5.67 -7.56 9.81
N THR A 112 5.06 -6.71 8.99
CA THR A 112 5.53 -5.34 8.80
C THR A 112 4.44 -4.31 8.75
N ARG A 113 4.78 -3.12 9.21
CA ARG A 113 4.14 -1.87 8.82
C ARG A 113 4.91 -1.29 7.64
N GLN A 114 4.19 -0.83 6.62
CA GLN A 114 4.77 -0.05 5.54
C GLN A 114 4.09 1.30 5.42
N VAL A 115 4.90 2.34 5.23
CA VAL A 115 4.47 3.72 5.02
C VAL A 115 4.94 4.14 3.64
N PHE A 116 3.99 4.50 2.78
CA PHE A 116 4.21 5.06 1.46
C PHE A 116 3.98 6.57 1.54
N ARG A 117 5.01 7.36 1.26
CA ARG A 117 4.92 8.82 1.21
C ARG A 117 5.15 9.31 -0.20
N PHE A 118 4.09 9.79 -0.84
CA PHE A 118 4.13 10.32 -2.19
C PHE A 118 4.63 11.77 -2.21
N ASP A 119 5.13 12.24 -3.36
CA ASP A 119 5.76 13.56 -3.50
C ASP A 119 4.79 14.74 -3.37
N ASP A 120 3.50 14.49 -3.57
CA ASP A 120 2.41 15.43 -3.27
C ASP A 120 2.14 15.60 -1.76
N GLY A 121 2.80 14.80 -0.92
CA GLY A 121 2.65 14.80 0.53
C GLY A 121 1.65 13.77 1.06
N ASP A 122 1.03 12.99 0.18
CA ASP A 122 0.07 11.97 0.56
C ASP A 122 0.74 10.78 1.23
N LEU A 123 0.02 10.16 2.17
CA LEU A 123 0.48 8.99 2.92
C LEU A 123 -0.50 7.85 2.75
N LEU A 124 0.03 6.66 2.53
CA LEU A 124 -0.69 5.39 2.67
C LEU A 124 0.07 4.51 3.66
N ILE A 125 -0.65 3.82 4.54
CA ILE A 125 -0.08 2.94 5.56
C ILE A 125 -0.73 1.57 5.46
N SER A 126 0.10 0.54 5.37
CA SER A 126 -0.34 -0.85 5.42
C SER A 126 0.29 -1.62 6.57
N HIS A 127 -0.37 -2.69 6.99
CA HIS A 127 0.17 -3.67 7.92
C HIS A 127 -0.18 -5.07 7.42
N GLY A 128 0.79 -5.97 7.38
CA GLY A 128 0.55 -7.35 7.02
C GLY A 128 1.82 -8.18 6.83
N PRO A 129 1.65 -9.43 6.37
CA PRO A 129 2.77 -10.29 6.08
C PRO A 129 3.43 -9.88 4.76
N GLU A 130 4.70 -10.23 4.61
CA GLU A 130 5.39 -10.27 3.32
C GLU A 130 5.90 -11.69 3.11
N LEU A 131 5.81 -12.18 1.88
CA LEU A 131 6.15 -13.57 1.55
C LEU A 131 7.59 -13.65 1.04
N ALA A 132 8.25 -14.78 1.31
CA ALA A 132 9.49 -15.17 0.65
C ALA A 132 9.26 -15.63 -0.80
N ASP A 133 8.01 -15.98 -1.16
CA ASP A 133 7.65 -16.49 -2.47
C ASP A 133 7.61 -15.38 -3.53
N VAL A 134 8.55 -15.44 -4.50
CA VAL A 134 8.58 -14.53 -5.65
C VAL A 134 7.36 -14.76 -6.55
N GLY A 135 6.71 -13.68 -6.95
CA GLY A 135 5.58 -13.68 -7.87
C GLY A 135 4.23 -14.09 -7.25
N LEU A 136 4.20 -14.44 -5.96
CA LEU A 136 2.94 -14.73 -5.27
C LEU A 136 2.41 -13.48 -4.55
N PRO A 137 1.15 -13.07 -4.80
CA PRO A 137 0.57 -11.93 -4.12
C PRO A 137 0.18 -12.29 -2.68
N VAL A 138 0.33 -11.32 -1.78
CA VAL A 138 -0.14 -11.39 -0.41
C VAL A 138 -1.03 -10.22 -0.06
N THR A 139 -2.15 -10.53 0.57
CA THR A 139 -3.12 -9.51 1.00
C THR A 139 -2.65 -8.87 2.30
N ARG A 140 -2.56 -7.53 2.28
CA ARG A 140 -2.16 -6.71 3.42
C ARG A 140 -3.29 -5.74 3.78
N ALA A 141 -3.47 -5.45 5.06
CA ALA A 141 -4.48 -4.52 5.50
C ALA A 141 -4.02 -3.08 5.23
N VAL A 142 -4.91 -2.26 4.65
CA VAL A 142 -4.71 -0.80 4.64
C VAL A 142 -5.18 -0.26 5.99
N THR A 143 -4.25 0.30 6.75
CA THR A 143 -4.48 0.70 8.15
C THR A 143 -4.57 2.21 8.35
N GLY A 144 -4.27 3.00 7.32
CA GLY A 144 -4.45 4.45 7.36
C GLY A 144 -3.88 5.15 6.13
N GLY A 145 -4.11 6.46 6.07
CA GLY A 145 -3.56 7.33 5.05
C GLY A 145 -3.95 8.78 5.29
N THR A 146 -3.39 9.67 4.47
CA THR A 146 -3.72 11.10 4.41
C THR A 146 -3.96 11.52 2.96
N GLY A 147 -4.44 12.74 2.75
CA GLY A 147 -4.70 13.24 1.40
C GLY A 147 -5.73 12.39 0.66
N GLU A 148 -5.43 11.99 -0.56
CA GLU A 148 -6.27 11.13 -1.40
C GLU A 148 -6.49 9.74 -0.80
N TYR A 149 -5.57 9.29 0.07
CA TYR A 149 -5.68 8.02 0.79
C TYR A 149 -6.32 8.17 2.18
N ALA A 150 -6.81 9.35 2.57
CA ALA A 150 -7.42 9.58 3.91
C ALA A 150 -8.62 8.67 4.21
N HIS A 151 -9.25 8.11 3.17
CA HIS A 151 -10.37 7.19 3.27
C HIS A 151 -10.07 5.80 2.68
N ALA A 152 -8.80 5.55 2.34
CA ALA A 152 -8.37 4.23 1.90
C ALA A 152 -8.60 3.24 3.05
N THR A 153 -9.46 2.25 2.81
CA THR A 153 -9.81 1.20 3.76
C THR A 153 -9.88 -0.14 3.03
N GLY A 154 -9.72 -1.23 3.77
CA GLY A 154 -9.77 -2.58 3.21
C GLY A 154 -8.38 -3.19 3.07
N ALA A 155 -8.06 -3.69 1.89
CA ALA A 155 -6.83 -4.44 1.64
C ALA A 155 -6.14 -4.01 0.34
N MET A 156 -4.84 -4.23 0.32
CA MET A 156 -3.99 -4.13 -0.87
C MET A 156 -3.34 -5.49 -1.13
N GLN A 157 -2.93 -5.74 -2.37
CA GLN A 157 -2.05 -6.87 -2.68
C GLN A 157 -0.62 -6.36 -2.76
N GLN A 158 0.32 -7.15 -2.25
CA GLN A 158 1.75 -6.95 -2.45
C GLN A 158 2.34 -8.21 -3.08
N THR A 159 3.21 -8.04 -4.07
CA THR A 159 3.94 -9.15 -4.70
C THR A 159 5.43 -8.87 -4.64
N LEU A 160 6.22 -9.84 -4.18
CA LEU A 160 7.68 -9.79 -4.31
C LEU A 160 8.03 -10.10 -5.78
N LEU A 161 8.56 -9.11 -6.51
CA LEU A 161 8.99 -9.28 -7.90
C LEU A 161 10.36 -9.96 -8.01
N GLY A 162 11.14 -9.90 -6.95
CA GLY A 162 12.44 -10.55 -6.81
C GLY A 162 13.35 -9.74 -5.89
N MET A 163 14.59 -10.19 -5.76
CA MET A 163 15.62 -9.51 -4.98
C MET A 163 16.85 -9.22 -5.84
N SER A 164 17.60 -8.17 -5.52
CA SER A 164 18.96 -7.95 -6.02
C SER A 164 19.95 -8.92 -5.37
N ASP A 165 21.19 -8.99 -5.88
CA ASP A 165 22.26 -9.84 -5.32
C ASP A 165 22.59 -9.51 -3.86
N GLY A 166 22.22 -8.31 -3.39
CA GLY A 166 22.37 -7.85 -1.99
C GLY A 166 21.14 -8.07 -1.11
N PHE A 167 20.14 -8.82 -1.58
CA PHE A 167 18.82 -9.02 -0.95
C PHE A 167 17.86 -7.81 -1.00
N GLY A 168 18.12 -6.83 -1.87
CA GLY A 168 17.27 -5.65 -2.03
C GLY A 168 15.96 -6.04 -2.66
N VAL A 169 14.84 -5.82 -1.98
CA VAL A 169 13.53 -6.26 -2.47
C VAL A 169 12.95 -5.33 -3.54
N ARG A 170 12.33 -5.95 -4.54
CA ARG A 170 11.43 -5.28 -5.49
C ARG A 170 10.01 -5.72 -5.22
N LEU A 171 9.12 -4.78 -4.97
CA LEU A 171 7.73 -5.07 -4.66
C LEU A 171 6.81 -4.39 -5.67
N GLN A 172 5.70 -5.06 -5.99
CA GLN A 172 4.56 -4.44 -6.64
C GLN A 172 3.41 -4.35 -5.64
N VAL A 173 2.75 -3.20 -5.59
CA VAL A 173 1.56 -2.97 -4.77
C VAL A 173 0.37 -2.62 -5.65
N GLU A 174 -0.77 -3.24 -5.38
CA GLU A 174 -2.04 -2.98 -6.05
C GLU A 174 -3.14 -2.68 -5.02
N LEU A 175 -3.85 -1.58 -5.22
CA LEU A 175 -5.00 -1.18 -4.41
C LEU A 175 -6.31 -1.72 -5.01
N GLY A 176 -7.18 -2.28 -4.16
CA GLY A 176 -8.52 -2.71 -4.58
C GLY A 176 -8.67 -4.18 -5.03
N GLY A 177 -7.70 -5.04 -4.72
CA GLY A 177 -7.65 -6.46 -5.12
C GLY A 177 -8.71 -7.41 -4.53
N HIS A 178 -9.80 -6.91 -3.95
CA HIS A 178 -10.97 -7.72 -3.61
C HIS A 178 -12.24 -7.09 -4.15
N GLY A 179 -12.72 -7.67 -5.26
CA GLY A 179 -14.07 -7.59 -5.80
C GLY A 179 -14.97 -6.55 -5.14
N SER A 180 -14.80 -5.30 -5.55
CA SER A 180 -15.75 -4.22 -5.31
C SER A 180 -17.07 -4.57 -6.00
N ARG A 181 -17.87 -5.42 -5.35
CA ARG A 181 -19.32 -5.24 -5.37
C ARG A 181 -19.59 -3.95 -4.61
N VAL A 182 -19.39 -2.83 -5.29
CA VAL A 182 -20.18 -1.62 -5.06
C VAL A 182 -21.62 -2.09 -5.20
N GLY A 183 -22.26 -2.37 -4.07
CA GLY A 183 -23.68 -2.66 -4.02
C GLY A 183 -24.42 -1.47 -4.59
N ARG A 184 -24.70 -1.48 -5.89
CA ARG A 184 -25.85 -0.75 -6.44
C ARG A 184 -27.01 -1.04 -5.52
N GLY A 185 -27.59 0.01 -4.94
CA GLY A 185 -28.72 -0.06 -4.02
C GLY A 185 -29.77 -1.05 -4.48
N GLY A 186 -29.70 -2.26 -3.92
CA GLY A 186 -30.75 -3.24 -3.97
C GLY A 186 -31.74 -2.85 -2.88
N GLN A 187 -32.79 -2.15 -3.30
CA GLN A 187 -33.96 -1.83 -2.49
C GLN A 187 -34.30 -2.98 -1.54
N HIS A 188 -34.46 -2.62 -0.27
CA HIS A 188 -35.21 -3.37 0.73
C HIS A 188 -36.38 -4.14 0.09
N ARG A 189 -36.31 -5.47 0.10
CA ARG A 189 -37.51 -6.31 0.14
C ARG A 189 -37.47 -7.10 1.44
N GLY A 190 -38.45 -6.79 2.28
CA GLY A 190 -38.42 -7.06 3.70
C GLY A 190 -38.57 -8.54 4.05
N CYS A 191 -37.77 -8.97 5.02
CA CYS A 191 -38.17 -10.06 5.91
C CYS A 191 -39.21 -9.53 6.89
N ARG A 192 -40.50 -9.69 6.55
CA ARG A 192 -41.58 -9.57 7.53
C ARG A 192 -41.57 -10.83 8.40
N ARG A 193 -41.52 -10.64 9.72
CA ARG A 193 -41.99 -11.65 10.69
C ARG A 193 -43.43 -12.00 10.35
N GLN A 194 -43.71 -13.25 9.98
CA GLN A 194 -45.03 -13.83 10.17
C GLN A 194 -45.04 -14.56 11.52
N GLY A 195 -46.16 -14.41 12.22
CA GLY A 195 -46.30 -14.66 13.64
C GLY A 195 -46.19 -16.12 14.09
N ALA A 196 -46.27 -16.23 15.41
CA ALA A 196 -46.32 -17.42 16.25
C ALA A 196 -46.95 -18.66 15.59
N SER A 197 -46.11 -19.57 15.10
CA SER A 197 -46.31 -21.02 15.20
C SER A 197 -44.99 -21.72 14.83
N GLY A 198 -44.46 -22.54 15.73
CA GLY A 198 -43.13 -23.12 15.62
C GLY A 198 -42.99 -24.14 14.50
N ARG A 199 -42.45 -23.71 13.35
CA ARG A 199 -41.91 -24.60 12.31
C ARG A 199 -40.52 -24.12 11.85
N PRO A 200 -39.60 -25.04 11.53
CA PRO A 200 -38.22 -24.70 11.17
C PRO A 200 -38.12 -24.06 9.79
N TRP A 201 -37.06 -23.27 9.62
CA TRP A 201 -36.75 -22.43 8.46
C TRP A 201 -36.54 -23.28 7.20
N ALA A 202 -37.27 -22.96 6.12
CA ALA A 202 -36.99 -23.49 4.79
C ALA A 202 -36.45 -22.35 3.91
N CYS A 203 -35.13 -22.33 3.69
CA CYS A 203 -34.53 -21.54 2.61
C CYS A 203 -34.84 -22.23 1.30
N ARG A 204 -35.53 -21.56 0.37
CA ARG A 204 -35.66 -22.05 -1.02
C ARG A 204 -34.34 -21.83 -1.73
N GLU A 205 -33.79 -22.89 -2.32
CA GLU A 205 -32.65 -22.85 -3.23
C GLU A 205 -32.96 -22.00 -4.47
N ALA A 206 -31.95 -21.27 -4.93
CA ALA A 206 -32.01 -20.43 -6.10
C ALA A 206 -32.05 -21.29 -7.37
N SER A 207 -33.07 -21.08 -8.20
CA SER A 207 -33.14 -21.64 -9.56
C SER A 207 -32.20 -20.88 -10.48
N THR A 208 -31.25 -21.60 -11.09
CA THR A 208 -30.39 -21.13 -12.19
C THR A 208 -31.25 -20.83 -13.44
N PRO A 209 -31.07 -19.70 -14.14
CA PRO A 209 -31.73 -19.48 -15.42
C PRO A 209 -30.89 -20.05 -16.57
N GLU A 210 -31.51 -20.91 -17.39
CA GLU A 210 -31.07 -21.22 -18.74
C GLU A 210 -31.39 -20.04 -19.68
N ARG A 211 -30.35 -19.43 -20.26
CA ARG A 211 -30.06 -19.34 -21.70
C ARG A 211 -28.93 -18.34 -21.96
#